data_AF-A0A3B9PRY6-F1
#
_entry.id   AF-A0A3B9PRY6-F1
#
_cell.length_a   1.000
_cell.length_b   1.000
_cell.length_c   1.000
_cell.angle_alpha   90.00
_cell.angle_beta   90.00
_cell.angle_gamma   90.00
#
_symmetry.space_group_name_H-M   'P 1'
#
loop_
_entity.id
_entity.type
_entity.pdbx_description
1 polymer ?
#
loop_
_entity_poly.entity_id
_entity_poly.type
_entity_poly.pdbx_seq_one_letter_code
_entity_poly.pdbx_strand_id
1 'polypeptide(L)'
;HQFPYENWQDLKMAPRSVYHSQNDWVLRGCRPANHPRQRIVEYTRLWELNPNWMDDLKNIPQKFNNLAVWSENDRKEILKLANYWRSTILQDIFGRGKANTLWIDFALPLLCENFQINGYNIWKNWPSGDCPQSYRKWAGSIGWTDRERKKTFTNGLVQCIIGTCSV
;
A
#
# COMPACT_ATOMS: atom_id res chain seq x y z
N HIS A 1 11.82 12.80 18.23
CA HIS A 1 10.62 12.02 17.83
C HIS A 1 10.23 11.07 18.94
N GLN A 2 8.93 10.91 19.24
CA GLN A 2 8.44 10.11 20.38
C GLN A 2 8.69 8.60 20.22
N PHE A 3 8.74 8.10 18.97
CA PHE A 3 9.02 6.70 18.64
C PHE A 3 10.02 6.63 17.48
N PRO A 4 11.34 6.70 17.76
CA PRO A 4 12.37 6.60 16.73
C PRO A 4 12.35 5.21 16.08
N TYR A 5 12.66 5.11 14.78
CA TYR A 5 12.52 3.86 14.02
C TYR A 5 13.48 2.78 14.53
N GLU A 6 14.62 3.18 15.06
CA GLU A 6 15.65 2.33 15.66
C GLU A 6 15.08 1.50 16.80
N ASN A 7 14.14 2.05 17.59
CA ASN A 7 13.48 1.30 18.65
C ASN A 7 12.59 0.19 18.11
N TRP A 8 11.98 0.39 16.94
CA TRP A 8 11.18 -0.64 16.27
C TRP A 8 12.07 -1.71 15.65
N GLN A 9 13.17 -1.28 15.01
CA GLN A 9 14.17 -2.17 14.42
C GLN A 9 14.82 -3.10 15.46
N ASP A 10 15.16 -2.55 16.62
CA ASP A 10 15.74 -3.29 17.75
C ASP A 10 14.70 -4.13 18.53
N LEU A 11 13.44 -4.16 18.09
CA LEU A 11 12.33 -4.85 18.76
C LEU A 11 12.13 -4.43 20.22
N LYS A 12 12.53 -3.20 20.56
CA LYS A 12 12.39 -2.61 21.91
C LYS A 12 10.98 -2.06 22.17
N MET A 13 10.10 -2.12 21.16
CA MET A 13 8.78 -1.52 21.20
C MET A 13 7.71 -2.55 21.57
N ALA A 14 7.05 -2.35 22.72
CA ALA A 14 5.90 -3.14 23.12
C ALA A 14 4.59 -2.52 22.56
N PRO A 15 3.86 -3.19 21.63
CA PRO A 15 2.67 -2.63 20.96
C PRO A 15 1.63 -2.03 21.90
N ARG A 16 1.39 -2.70 23.03
CA ARG A 16 0.42 -2.28 24.04
C ARG A 16 0.86 -0.98 24.72
N SER A 17 2.14 -0.85 25.05
CA SER A 17 2.69 0.36 25.66
C SER A 17 2.62 1.55 24.71
N VAL A 18 2.92 1.33 23.43
CA VAL A 18 2.78 2.36 22.38
C VAL A 18 1.34 2.83 22.27
N TYR A 19 0.38 1.90 22.19
CA TYR A 19 -1.03 2.25 22.09
C TYR A 19 -1.52 3.08 23.29
N HIS A 20 -1.16 2.69 24.52
CA HIS A 20 -1.57 3.39 25.74
C HIS A 20 -0.81 4.70 26.00
N SER A 21 0.35 4.91 25.38
CA SER A 21 1.08 6.18 25.49
C SER A 21 0.42 7.34 24.73
N GLN A 22 -0.58 7.04 23.91
CA GLN A 22 -1.35 8.00 23.12
C GLN A 22 -2.79 8.02 23.63
N ASN A 23 -3.32 9.21 23.92
CA ASN A 23 -4.65 9.35 24.54
C ASN A 23 -5.74 9.82 23.57
N ASP A 24 -5.37 10.30 22.38
CA ASP A 24 -6.29 11.02 21.48
C ASP A 24 -6.71 10.19 20.25
N TRP A 25 -6.84 8.86 20.42
CA TRP A 25 -7.31 8.00 19.34
C TRP A 25 -8.77 8.29 18.97
N VAL A 26 -9.00 8.74 17.74
CA VAL A 26 -10.36 8.89 17.20
C VAL A 26 -10.88 7.54 16.73
N LEU A 27 -11.66 6.87 17.58
CA LEU A 27 -12.20 5.53 17.30
C LEU A 27 -13.58 5.54 16.63
N ARG A 28 -14.31 6.65 16.71
CA ARG A 28 -15.66 6.76 16.11
C ARG A 28 -15.55 6.64 14.58
N GLY A 29 -16.34 5.71 14.00
CA GLY A 29 -16.31 5.44 12.56
C GLY A 29 -15.09 4.63 12.08
N CYS A 30 -14.20 4.23 13.00
CA CYS A 30 -13.06 3.39 12.67
C CYS A 30 -13.55 1.97 12.36
N ARG A 31 -13.18 1.44 11.19
CA ARG A 31 -13.43 0.02 10.86
C ARG A 31 -12.51 -0.85 11.71
N PRO A 32 -12.91 -2.06 12.12
CA PRO A 32 -12.08 -2.94 12.95
C PRO A 32 -10.66 -3.13 12.41
N ALA A 33 -10.53 -3.38 11.10
CA ALA A 33 -9.22 -3.54 10.46
C ALA A 33 -8.32 -2.29 10.56
N ASN A 34 -8.89 -1.09 10.70
CA ASN A 34 -8.15 0.16 10.80
C ASN A 34 -7.94 0.60 12.26
N HIS A 35 -8.34 -0.22 13.24
CA HIS A 35 -8.19 0.14 14.64
C HIS A 35 -6.71 0.41 14.98
N PRO A 36 -6.36 1.53 15.64
CA PRO A 36 -4.95 1.90 15.85
C PRO A 36 -4.13 0.84 16.58
N ARG A 37 -4.71 0.22 17.62
CA ARG A 37 -4.09 -0.92 18.31
C ARG A 37 -3.72 -2.07 17.36
N GLN A 38 -4.62 -2.44 16.47
CA GLN A 38 -4.36 -3.51 15.49
C GLN A 38 -3.24 -3.09 14.54
N ARG A 39 -3.25 -1.83 14.07
CA ARG A 39 -2.21 -1.30 13.19
C ARG A 39 -0.83 -1.29 13.82
N ILE A 40 -0.72 -0.88 15.09
CA ILE A 40 0.53 -0.92 15.83
C ILE A 40 1.06 -2.36 15.91
N VAL A 41 0.20 -3.34 16.21
CA VAL A 41 0.57 -4.76 16.22
C VAL A 41 1.07 -5.23 14.85
N GLU A 42 0.37 -4.88 13.77
CA GLU A 42 0.78 -5.22 12.39
C GLU A 42 2.15 -4.60 12.05
N TYR A 43 2.40 -3.34 12.42
CA TYR A 43 3.70 -2.70 12.19
C TYR A 43 4.82 -3.34 13.03
N THR A 44 4.59 -3.64 14.31
CA THR A 44 5.58 -4.37 15.12
C THR A 44 5.88 -5.73 14.52
N ARG A 45 4.85 -6.45 14.05
CA ARG A 45 5.03 -7.76 13.42
C ARG A 45 5.86 -7.68 12.14
N LEU A 46 5.76 -6.58 11.38
CA LEU A 46 6.59 -6.36 10.21
C LEU A 46 8.06 -6.26 10.59
N TRP A 47 8.37 -5.49 11.64
CA TRP A 47 9.74 -5.39 12.15
C TRP A 47 10.26 -6.72 12.68
N GLU A 48 9.43 -7.55 13.31
CA GLU A 48 9.82 -8.88 13.77
C GLU A 48 10.15 -9.85 12.62
N LEU A 49 9.32 -9.85 11.56
CA LEU A 49 9.46 -10.79 10.45
C LEU A 49 10.42 -10.32 9.36
N ASN A 50 10.53 -9.02 9.17
CA ASN A 50 11.46 -8.40 8.23
C ASN A 50 12.08 -7.12 8.82
N PRO A 51 13.12 -7.24 9.67
CA PRO A 51 13.81 -6.09 10.26
C PRO A 51 14.45 -5.15 9.22
N ASN A 52 14.72 -5.64 8.02
CA ASN A 52 15.39 -4.91 6.94
C ASN A 52 14.42 -4.42 5.86
N TRP A 53 13.10 -4.44 6.12
CA TRP A 53 12.08 -4.14 5.12
C TRP A 53 12.26 -2.77 4.43
N MET A 54 12.85 -1.79 5.12
CA MET A 54 13.15 -0.48 4.55
C MET A 54 14.29 -0.53 3.52
N ASP A 55 15.31 -1.34 3.78
CA ASP A 55 16.41 -1.53 2.83
C ASP A 55 15.95 -2.40 1.65
N ASP A 56 15.11 -3.41 1.91
CA ASP A 56 14.44 -4.16 0.84
C ASP A 56 13.60 -3.25 -0.07
N LEU A 57 12.88 -2.28 0.52
CA LEU A 57 12.14 -1.26 -0.22
C LEU A 57 13.09 -0.42 -1.10
N LYS A 58 14.19 0.08 -0.54
CA LYS A 58 15.19 0.85 -1.32
C LYS A 58 15.79 0.06 -2.48
N ASN A 59 15.87 -1.26 -2.37
CA ASN A 59 16.42 -2.12 -3.42
C ASN A 59 15.42 -2.45 -4.54
N ILE A 60 14.15 -2.02 -4.42
CA ILE A 60 13.13 -2.28 -5.44
C ILE A 60 13.53 -1.78 -6.84
N PRO A 61 14.01 -0.54 -7.04
CA PRO A 61 14.38 -0.07 -8.38
C PRO A 61 15.49 -0.88 -9.06
N GLN A 62 16.38 -1.48 -8.27
CA GLN A 62 17.44 -2.35 -8.78
C GLN A 62 16.89 -3.73 -9.15
N LYS A 63 15.91 -4.24 -8.38
CA LYS A 63 15.30 -5.56 -8.62
C LYS A 63 14.31 -5.52 -9.78
N PHE A 64 13.53 -4.45 -9.87
CA PHE A 64 12.55 -4.20 -10.91
C PHE A 64 13.12 -3.12 -11.81
N ASN A 65 13.95 -3.52 -12.76
CA ASN A 65 14.50 -2.60 -13.75
C ASN A 65 13.38 -1.78 -14.41
N ASN A 66 13.71 -0.55 -14.81
CA ASN A 66 12.87 0.26 -15.70
C ASN A 66 11.53 0.75 -15.09
N LEU A 67 11.38 0.81 -13.76
CA LEU A 67 10.17 1.37 -13.12
C LEU A 67 9.73 2.72 -13.72
N ALA A 68 10.68 3.58 -14.05
CA ALA A 68 10.44 4.92 -14.59
C ALA A 68 9.81 4.93 -16.00
N VAL A 69 9.92 3.84 -16.76
CA VAL A 69 9.41 3.76 -18.14
C VAL A 69 8.24 2.81 -18.29
N TRP A 70 7.77 2.20 -17.19
CA TRP A 70 6.61 1.32 -17.23
C TRP A 70 5.36 2.09 -17.69
N SER A 71 4.54 1.40 -18.46
CA SER A 71 3.33 1.88 -19.12
C SER A 71 2.13 0.98 -18.75
N GLU A 72 0.98 1.25 -19.35
CA GLU A 72 -0.21 0.39 -19.21
C GLU A 72 0.03 -1.04 -19.72
N ASN A 73 0.97 -1.23 -20.65
CA ASN A 73 1.34 -2.55 -21.18
C ASN A 73 2.15 -3.39 -20.17
N ASP A 74 2.79 -2.75 -19.20
CA ASP A 74 3.67 -3.38 -18.20
C ASP A 74 2.90 -3.91 -16.98
N ARG A 75 1.58 -4.05 -17.13
CA ARG A 75 0.65 -4.57 -16.12
C ARG A 75 1.13 -5.86 -15.44
N LYS A 76 1.73 -6.78 -16.20
CA LYS A 76 2.26 -8.03 -15.61
C LYS A 76 3.39 -7.75 -14.62
N GLU A 77 4.27 -6.81 -14.93
CA GLU A 77 5.37 -6.40 -14.06
C GLU A 77 4.87 -5.65 -12.83
N ILE A 78 3.86 -4.78 -13.00
CA ILE A 78 3.16 -4.12 -11.88
C ILE A 78 2.56 -5.16 -10.92
N LEU A 79 1.92 -6.21 -11.42
CA LEU A 79 1.35 -7.26 -10.58
C LEU A 79 2.41 -8.11 -9.89
N LYS A 80 3.55 -8.38 -10.55
CA LYS A 80 4.70 -9.04 -9.92
C LYS A 80 5.26 -8.18 -8.79
N LEU A 81 5.42 -6.88 -9.02
CA LEU A 81 5.87 -5.93 -8.00
C LEU A 81 4.89 -5.85 -6.83
N ALA A 82 3.59 -5.77 -7.08
CA ALA A 82 2.56 -5.77 -6.04
C ALA A 82 2.58 -7.05 -5.20
N ASN A 83 2.79 -8.21 -5.82
CA ASN A 83 2.95 -9.46 -5.10
C ASN A 83 4.24 -9.48 -4.29
N TYR A 84 5.39 -9.10 -4.87
CA TYR A 84 6.67 -9.03 -4.16
C TYR A 84 6.62 -8.09 -2.95
N TRP A 85 6.07 -6.89 -3.13
CA TRP A 85 5.81 -5.94 -2.06
C TRP A 85 5.02 -6.58 -0.92
N ARG A 86 3.90 -7.24 -1.24
CA ARG A 86 3.01 -7.82 -0.23
C ARG A 86 3.60 -9.05 0.48
N SER A 87 4.09 -10.02 -0.28
CA SER A 87 4.50 -11.31 0.28
C SER A 87 5.95 -11.31 0.76
N THR A 88 6.83 -10.57 0.09
CA THR A 88 8.27 -10.59 0.41
C THR A 88 8.66 -9.43 1.32
N ILE A 89 8.26 -8.20 1.02
CA ILE A 89 8.66 -7.07 1.87
C ILE A 89 7.75 -7.00 3.10
N LEU A 90 6.43 -6.99 2.88
CA LEU A 90 5.43 -6.88 3.95
C LEU A 90 5.07 -8.21 4.64
N GLN A 91 5.67 -9.34 4.22
CA GLN A 91 5.51 -10.65 4.85
C GLN A 91 4.05 -11.10 5.03
N ASP A 92 3.17 -10.73 4.09
CA ASP A 92 1.73 -11.07 4.10
C ASP A 92 0.96 -10.61 5.36
N ILE A 93 1.53 -9.71 6.17
CA ILE A 93 0.92 -9.19 7.41
C ILE A 93 -0.32 -8.35 7.09
N PHE A 94 -0.25 -7.55 6.03
CA PHE A 94 -1.33 -6.67 5.62
C PHE A 94 -2.20 -7.34 4.57
N GLY A 95 -3.52 -7.21 4.73
CA GLY A 95 -4.47 -7.58 3.68
C GLY A 95 -4.18 -6.83 2.37
N ARG A 96 -4.54 -7.43 1.23
CA ARG A 96 -4.21 -6.90 -0.12
C ARG A 96 -4.57 -5.43 -0.31
N GLY A 97 -5.76 -5.01 0.13
CA GLY A 97 -6.21 -3.62 0.04
C GLY A 97 -5.26 -2.68 0.77
N LYS A 98 -4.96 -2.97 2.03
CA LYS A 98 -4.03 -2.18 2.84
C LYS A 98 -2.60 -2.20 2.30
N ALA A 99 -2.09 -3.35 1.86
CA ALA A 99 -0.77 -3.44 1.24
C ALA A 99 -0.65 -2.53 0.01
N ASN A 100 -1.69 -2.51 -0.83
CA ASN A 100 -1.75 -1.61 -1.99
C ASN A 100 -1.88 -0.14 -1.58
N THR A 101 -2.64 0.18 -0.53
CA THR A 101 -2.71 1.54 0.03
C THR A 101 -1.35 1.99 0.56
N LEU A 102 -0.64 1.14 1.32
CA LEU A 102 0.72 1.45 1.80
C LEU A 102 1.71 1.66 0.65
N TRP A 103 1.53 0.96 -0.47
CA TRP A 103 2.33 1.23 -1.66
C TRP A 103 2.10 2.65 -2.18
N ILE A 104 0.84 3.02 -2.39
CA ILE A 104 0.46 4.30 -3.00
C ILE A 104 0.77 5.48 -2.09
N ASP A 105 0.44 5.38 -0.81
CA ASP A 105 0.51 6.51 0.12
C ASP A 105 1.92 6.70 0.70
N PHE A 106 2.75 5.65 0.69
CA PHE A 106 4.03 5.66 1.39
C PHE A 106 5.19 5.16 0.52
N ALA A 107 5.15 3.92 0.03
CA ALA A 107 6.32 3.31 -0.61
C ALA A 107 6.69 4.00 -1.93
N LEU A 108 5.71 4.20 -2.81
CA LEU A 108 5.92 4.79 -4.13
C LEU A 108 6.40 6.24 -4.05
N PRO A 109 5.78 7.16 -3.26
CA PRO A 109 6.30 8.51 -3.10
C PRO A 109 7.75 8.56 -2.64
N LEU A 110 8.14 7.72 -1.66
CA LEU A 110 9.52 7.66 -1.18
C LEU A 110 10.49 7.17 -2.26
N LEU A 111 10.10 6.16 -3.05
CA LEU A 111 10.92 5.69 -4.16
C LEU A 111 11.05 6.74 -5.27
N CYS A 112 9.97 7.45 -5.58
CA CYS A 112 9.99 8.55 -6.55
C CYS A 112 10.96 9.63 -6.14
N GLU A 113 10.93 10.04 -4.87
CA GLU A 113 11.82 11.08 -4.35
C GLU A 113 13.28 10.60 -4.31
N ASN A 114 13.56 9.44 -3.72
CA ASN A 114 14.94 8.96 -3.55
C ASN A 114 15.65 8.64 -4.87
N PHE A 115 14.90 8.20 -5.90
CA PHE A 115 15.48 7.72 -7.16
C PHE A 115 15.10 8.60 -8.36
N GLN A 116 14.41 9.72 -8.15
CA GLN A 116 13.95 10.63 -9.20
C GLN A 116 13.13 9.91 -10.30
N ILE A 117 12.28 8.97 -9.87
CA ILE A 117 11.44 8.15 -10.75
C ILE A 117 10.08 8.83 -10.92
N ASN A 118 9.61 8.97 -12.17
CA ASN A 118 8.22 9.34 -12.41
C ASN A 118 7.29 8.15 -12.09
N GLY A 119 6.64 8.20 -10.93
CA GLY A 119 5.76 7.13 -10.44
C GLY A 119 4.36 7.13 -11.05
N TYR A 120 3.98 8.09 -11.90
CA TYR A 120 2.59 8.28 -12.32
C TYR A 120 1.99 7.04 -12.99
N ASN A 121 2.72 6.41 -13.92
CA ASN A 121 2.22 5.24 -14.62
C ASN A 121 2.06 4.03 -13.69
N ILE A 122 2.97 3.85 -12.74
CA ILE A 122 2.86 2.82 -11.70
C ILE A 122 1.64 3.12 -10.85
N TRP A 123 1.54 4.34 -10.32
CA TRP A 123 0.43 4.79 -9.48
C TRP A 123 -0.94 4.60 -10.16
N LYS A 124 -1.08 5.01 -11.42
CA LYS A 124 -2.33 4.93 -12.20
C LYS A 124 -2.77 3.49 -12.39
N ASN A 125 -1.82 2.61 -12.71
CA ASN A 125 -2.08 1.22 -13.07
C ASN A 125 -1.99 0.25 -11.88
N TRP A 126 -1.56 0.72 -10.71
CA TRP A 126 -1.46 -0.09 -9.50
C TRP A 126 -2.81 -0.68 -9.11
N PRO A 127 -2.88 -1.92 -8.60
CA PRO A 127 -4.11 -2.48 -8.06
C PRO A 127 -4.70 -1.58 -6.98
N SER A 128 -6.03 -1.36 -7.00
CA SER A 128 -6.67 -0.47 -6.02
C SER A 128 -6.36 -0.89 -4.58
N GLY A 129 -6.13 0.08 -3.72
CA GLY A 129 -6.04 -0.09 -2.27
C GLY A 129 -7.39 -0.32 -1.60
N ASP A 130 -7.46 0.07 -0.33
CA ASP A 130 -8.70 0.15 0.43
C ASP A 130 -9.65 1.16 -0.22
N CYS A 131 -10.72 0.65 -0.82
CA CYS A 131 -11.76 1.44 -1.48
C CYS A 131 -13.13 0.83 -1.20
N PRO A 132 -14.22 1.61 -1.24
CA PRO A 132 -15.57 1.08 -1.08
C PRO A 132 -15.88 -0.03 -2.10
N GLN A 133 -16.43 -1.15 -1.64
CA GLN A 133 -16.79 -2.27 -2.52
C GLN A 133 -17.86 -1.87 -3.55
N SER A 134 -18.68 -0.87 -3.24
CA SER A 134 -19.65 -0.27 -4.17
C SER A 134 -18.98 0.26 -5.44
N TYR A 135 -17.79 0.86 -5.34
CA TYR A 135 -17.09 1.41 -6.50
C TYR A 135 -16.64 0.30 -7.45
N ARG A 136 -16.14 -0.81 -6.90
CA ARG A 136 -15.78 -2.01 -7.68
C ARG A 136 -17.00 -2.60 -8.38
N LYS A 137 -18.12 -2.73 -7.67
CA LYS A 137 -19.38 -3.25 -8.23
C LYS A 137 -19.90 -2.35 -9.35
N TRP A 138 -19.91 -1.05 -9.13
CA TRP A 138 -20.35 -0.06 -10.11
C TRP A 138 -19.48 -0.08 -11.37
N ALA A 139 -18.16 -0.02 -11.24
CA ALA A 139 -17.24 -0.10 -12.38
C ALA A 139 -17.38 -1.41 -13.17
N GLY A 140 -17.67 -2.52 -12.49
CA GLY A 140 -18.03 -3.77 -13.15
C GLY A 140 -19.34 -3.67 -13.94
N SER A 141 -20.38 -3.07 -13.36
CA SER A 141 -21.70 -2.94 -13.99
C SER A 141 -21.72 -2.11 -15.28
N ILE A 142 -20.78 -1.16 -15.43
CA ILE A 142 -20.65 -0.31 -16.62
C ILE A 142 -19.53 -0.77 -17.58
N GLY A 143 -18.94 -1.95 -17.34
CA GLY A 143 -17.93 -2.54 -18.23
C GLY A 143 -16.54 -1.89 -18.18
N TRP A 144 -16.26 -1.08 -17.16
CA TRP A 144 -14.94 -0.46 -16.98
C TRP A 144 -13.89 -1.45 -16.47
N THR A 145 -14.34 -2.47 -15.73
CA THR A 145 -13.52 -3.62 -15.36
C THR A 145 -14.08 -4.89 -15.95
N ASP A 146 -13.19 -5.77 -16.39
CA ASP A 146 -13.52 -6.99 -17.09
C ASP A 146 -12.39 -8.01 -16.86
N ARG A 147 -12.74 -9.18 -16.32
CA ARG A 147 -11.77 -10.25 -16.08
C ARG A 147 -11.28 -10.91 -17.37
N GLU A 148 -12.16 -11.08 -18.35
CA GLU A 148 -11.84 -11.71 -19.64
C GLU A 148 -10.93 -10.82 -20.47
N ARG A 149 -11.22 -9.51 -20.48
CA ARG A 149 -10.38 -8.49 -21.16
C ARG A 149 -9.22 -7.97 -20.30
N LYS A 150 -8.96 -8.60 -19.15
CA LYS A 150 -7.87 -8.25 -18.22
C LYS A 150 -7.87 -6.78 -17.75
N LYS A 151 -9.03 -6.11 -17.76
CA LYS A 151 -9.22 -4.77 -17.20
C LYS A 151 -9.48 -4.89 -15.70
N THR A 152 -8.47 -4.66 -14.87
CA THR A 152 -8.69 -4.65 -13.40
C THR A 152 -9.04 -3.29 -12.88
N PHE A 153 -9.65 -3.31 -11.71
CA PHE A 153 -9.86 -2.14 -10.88
C PHE A 153 -8.52 -1.61 -10.33
N THR A 154 -8.04 -0.51 -10.90
CA THR A 154 -6.77 0.14 -10.54
C THR A 154 -7.01 1.38 -9.68
N ASN A 155 -5.95 1.92 -9.10
CA ASN A 155 -6.00 3.17 -8.37
C ASN A 155 -6.43 4.35 -9.27
N GLY A 156 -5.98 4.41 -10.53
CA GLY A 156 -6.45 5.41 -11.49
C GLY A 156 -7.96 5.37 -11.70
N LEU A 157 -8.56 4.18 -11.81
CA LEU A 157 -10.02 4.05 -11.92
C LEU A 157 -10.75 4.50 -10.66
N VAL A 158 -10.20 4.25 -9.47
CA VAL A 158 -10.76 4.77 -8.21
C VAL A 158 -10.80 6.29 -8.24
N GLN A 159 -9.71 6.94 -8.68
CA GLN A 159 -9.65 8.40 -8.76
C GLN A 159 -10.63 8.96 -9.80
N CYS A 160 -10.81 8.30 -10.94
CA CYS A 160 -11.85 8.66 -11.91
C CYS A 160 -13.25 8.61 -11.27
N ILE A 161 -13.58 7.53 -10.54
CA ILE A 161 -14.89 7.38 -9.89
C ILE A 161 -15.12 8.49 -8.85
N ILE A 162 -14.11 8.77 -8.03
CA ILE A 162 -14.19 9.85 -7.04
C ILE A 162 -14.44 11.18 -7.75
N GLY A 163 -13.68 11.48 -8.81
CA GLY A 163 -13.85 12.70 -9.60
C GLY A 163 -15.25 12.83 -10.22
N THR A 164 -15.82 11.74 -10.74
CA THR A 164 -17.15 11.74 -11.36
C THR A 164 -18.29 11.81 -10.34
N CYS A 165 -18.14 11.18 -9.16
CA CYS A 165 -19.20 11.13 -8.14
C CYS A 165 -19.14 12.27 -7.12
N SER A 166 -18.12 13.14 -7.19
CA SER A 166 -17.98 14.33 -6.33
C SER A 166 -18.53 15.61 -6.97
N VAL A 167 -19.27 15.48 -8.08
CA VAL A 167 -19.97 16.56 -8.78
C VAL A 167 -21.47 16.44 -8.57
#